data_AF-A0A956J8H6-F1
#
_entry.id   AF-A0A956J8H6-F1
#
_cell.length_a   1.000
_cell.length_b   1.000
_cell.length_c   1.000
_cell.angle_alpha   90.00
_cell.angle_beta   90.00
_cell.angle_gamma   90.00
#
_symmetry.space_group_name_H-M   'P 1'
#
loop_
_entity.id
_entity.type
_entity.pdbx_description
1 polymer ?
#
loop_
_entity_poly.entity_id
_entity_poly.type
_entity_poly.pdbx_seq_one_letter_code
_entity_poly.pdbx_strand_id
1 'polypeptide(L)'
;MLEKRRRSEGGTECRPGIEEDCYTGPDGSLGRGVCAAGRRTCKDDGTLGECRQEVVPTAELCNNLDDDCDGIVDNGFERDGALCEFANAKGVCRTQGKWHCSSDGTSSECDAPIVQPQTESCDGLDNDCDGEIDEESVPAAEQACTTGKAGVCNAGTNTCVSGQIRCVQNVQPGPEICNGYDDNCNNSIDEDCVKQ
;
A
#
# COMPACT_ATOMS: atom_id res chain seq x y z
N MET A 1 -22.42 -9.48 73.61
CA MET A 1 -22.04 -10.87 73.29
C MET A 1 -22.04 -11.01 71.78
N LEU A 2 -20.88 -11.41 71.23
CA LEU A 2 -20.63 -12.06 69.93
C LEU A 2 -21.13 -11.37 68.64
N GLU A 3 -20.35 -11.20 67.57
CA GLU A 3 -18.90 -11.25 67.32
C GLU A 3 -18.72 -10.64 65.91
N LYS A 4 -17.75 -9.74 65.75
CA LYS A 4 -17.37 -9.16 64.46
C LYS A 4 -16.86 -10.29 63.55
N ARG A 5 -17.58 -10.68 62.50
CA ARG A 5 -16.98 -11.48 61.41
C ARG A 5 -16.17 -10.54 60.53
N ARG A 6 -14.86 -10.56 60.78
CA ARG A 6 -13.83 -9.81 60.08
C ARG A 6 -13.82 -10.19 58.60
N ARG A 7 -13.67 -9.20 57.72
CA ARG A 7 -13.03 -9.39 56.41
C ARG A 7 -11.63 -9.94 56.70
N SER A 8 -11.33 -11.12 56.19
CA SER A 8 -9.97 -11.65 56.20
C SER A 8 -9.25 -11.12 54.97
N GLU A 9 -8.24 -10.29 55.20
CA GLU A 9 -7.13 -10.11 54.28
C GLU A 9 -6.39 -11.47 54.14
N GLY A 10 -6.03 -11.84 52.91
CA GLY A 10 -4.97 -12.81 52.55
C GLY A 10 -4.84 -14.08 53.38
N GLY A 11 -5.73 -15.06 53.18
CA GLY A 11 -5.54 -16.44 53.63
C GLY A 11 -5.58 -17.39 52.43
N THR A 12 -4.43 -17.87 51.97
CA THR A 12 -4.29 -18.90 50.93
C THR A 12 -4.63 -20.29 51.48
N GLU A 13 -5.65 -20.39 52.32
CA GLU A 13 -6.10 -21.64 52.94
C GLU A 13 -7.56 -21.87 52.57
N CYS A 14 -7.79 -22.88 51.74
CA CYS A 14 -9.11 -23.33 51.31
C CYS A 14 -9.42 -24.70 51.92
N ARG A 15 -10.69 -25.13 51.89
CA ARG A 15 -11.06 -26.48 52.36
C ARG A 15 -10.82 -27.49 51.23
N PRO A 16 -10.03 -28.57 51.46
CA PRO A 16 -9.77 -29.59 50.44
C PRO A 16 -11.03 -30.08 49.73
N GLY A 17 -10.97 -30.17 48.41
CA GLY A 17 -12.06 -30.63 47.56
C GLY A 17 -13.16 -29.62 47.24
N ILE A 18 -13.07 -28.36 47.70
CA ILE A 18 -13.94 -27.28 47.19
C ILE A 18 -13.48 -26.85 45.79
N GLU A 19 -14.44 -26.65 44.89
CA GLU A 19 -14.25 -25.95 43.62
C GLU A 19 -14.77 -24.52 43.72
N GLU A 20 -14.01 -23.58 43.17
CA GLU A 20 -14.31 -22.15 43.16
C GLU A 20 -14.01 -21.55 41.79
N ASP A 21 -14.78 -20.55 41.39
CA ASP A 21 -14.52 -19.79 40.16
C ASP A 21 -13.23 -18.98 40.32
N CYS A 22 -12.54 -18.81 39.21
CA CYS A 22 -11.28 -18.12 39.20
C CYS A 22 -11.00 -17.39 37.90
N TYR A 23 -10.18 -16.37 38.00
CA TYR A 23 -9.73 -15.59 36.85
C TYR A 23 -8.40 -14.95 37.19
N THR A 24 -7.41 -15.10 36.31
CA THR A 24 -6.06 -14.55 36.48
C THR A 24 -5.77 -13.40 35.53
N GLY A 25 -6.69 -13.08 34.61
CA GLY A 25 -6.61 -11.93 33.73
C GLY A 25 -6.81 -10.59 34.46
N PRO A 26 -6.52 -9.45 33.79
CA PRO A 26 -6.68 -8.10 34.34
C PRO A 26 -8.10 -7.81 34.83
N ASP A 27 -8.23 -7.02 35.90
CA ASP A 27 -9.53 -6.56 36.39
C ASP A 27 -10.29 -5.82 35.29
N GLY A 28 -11.56 -6.18 35.10
CA GLY A 28 -12.43 -5.59 34.08
C GLY A 28 -12.46 -6.34 32.75
N SER A 29 -11.55 -7.29 32.48
CA SER A 29 -11.59 -8.14 31.27
C SER A 29 -12.53 -9.35 31.40
N LEU A 30 -12.89 -9.74 32.63
CA LEU A 30 -13.75 -10.89 32.88
C LEU A 30 -15.14 -10.70 32.26
N GLY A 31 -15.53 -11.62 31.38
CA GLY A 31 -16.85 -11.63 30.73
C GLY A 31 -16.97 -10.65 29.56
N ARG A 32 -15.86 -10.08 29.10
CA ARG A 32 -15.77 -9.33 27.83
C ARG A 32 -15.21 -10.23 26.74
N GLY A 33 -15.74 -10.09 25.53
CA GLY A 33 -15.31 -10.89 24.39
C GLY A 33 -15.32 -12.39 24.68
N VAL A 34 -14.18 -13.02 24.44
CA VAL A 34 -13.96 -14.46 24.69
C VAL A 34 -13.55 -14.75 26.14
N CYS A 35 -13.20 -13.74 26.94
CA CYS A 35 -12.66 -13.94 28.28
C CYS A 35 -13.67 -14.50 29.26
N ALA A 36 -13.28 -15.58 29.92
CA ALA A 36 -14.14 -16.36 30.80
C ALA A 36 -13.39 -16.82 32.05
N ALA A 37 -14.11 -16.85 33.18
CA ALA A 37 -13.61 -17.44 34.40
C ALA A 37 -13.44 -18.97 34.24
N GLY A 38 -12.35 -19.48 34.79
CA GLY A 38 -12.10 -20.89 34.96
C GLY A 38 -12.57 -21.41 36.32
N ARG A 39 -12.17 -22.63 36.65
CA ARG A 39 -12.34 -23.22 37.98
C ARG A 39 -11.02 -23.68 38.55
N ARG A 40 -10.88 -23.53 39.87
CA ARG A 40 -9.76 -24.08 40.64
C ARG A 40 -10.28 -24.94 41.76
N THR A 41 -9.53 -25.99 42.09
CA THR A 41 -9.85 -26.91 43.19
C THR A 41 -8.88 -26.68 44.34
N CYS A 42 -9.38 -26.70 45.57
CA CYS A 42 -8.53 -26.72 46.74
C CYS A 42 -7.85 -28.09 46.91
N LYS A 43 -6.51 -28.10 46.98
CA LYS A 43 -5.71 -29.30 47.20
C LYS A 43 -5.77 -29.77 48.65
N ASP A 44 -5.36 -31.01 48.88
CA ASP A 44 -5.30 -31.63 50.22
C ASP A 44 -4.35 -30.91 51.18
N ASP A 45 -3.37 -30.17 50.65
CA ASP A 45 -2.43 -29.34 51.42
C ASP A 45 -3.01 -27.97 51.82
N GLY A 46 -4.29 -27.72 51.51
CA GLY A 46 -4.97 -26.45 51.82
C GLY A 46 -4.67 -25.32 50.83
N THR A 47 -3.86 -25.56 49.78
CA THR A 47 -3.54 -24.55 48.77
C THR A 47 -4.50 -24.59 47.58
N LEU A 48 -4.75 -23.43 46.97
CA LEU A 48 -5.53 -23.34 45.75
C LEU A 48 -4.74 -23.93 44.57
N GLY A 49 -5.39 -24.79 43.78
CA GLY A 49 -4.88 -25.26 42.52
C GLY A 49 -4.84 -24.18 41.44
N GLU A 50 -4.29 -24.55 40.28
CA GLU A 50 -4.29 -23.70 39.09
C GLU A 50 -5.72 -23.38 38.65
N CYS A 51 -5.89 -22.19 38.08
CA CYS A 51 -7.13 -21.86 37.42
C CYS A 51 -7.20 -22.58 36.08
N ARG A 52 -8.10 -23.55 35.95
CA ARG A 52 -8.26 -24.35 34.74
C ARG A 52 -9.44 -23.84 33.92
N GLN A 53 -9.30 -23.92 32.60
CA GLN A 53 -10.35 -23.53 31.64
C GLN A 53 -10.71 -22.05 31.69
N GLU A 54 -9.88 -21.20 32.30
CA GLU A 54 -10.01 -19.76 32.10
C GLU A 54 -9.59 -19.39 30.68
N VAL A 55 -10.22 -18.34 30.15
CA VAL A 55 -9.80 -17.67 28.93
C VAL A 55 -9.43 -16.26 29.35
N VAL A 56 -8.15 -15.92 29.29
CA VAL A 56 -7.60 -14.62 29.66
C VAL A 56 -7.23 -13.84 28.40
N PRO A 57 -7.07 -12.50 28.49
CA PRO A 57 -6.73 -11.67 27.34
C PRO A 57 -5.49 -12.14 26.60
N THR A 58 -5.60 -12.18 25.27
CA THR A 58 -4.48 -12.36 24.34
C THR A 58 -4.35 -11.14 23.43
N ALA A 59 -3.38 -11.14 22.52
CA ALA A 59 -3.33 -10.10 21.50
C ALA A 59 -4.52 -10.28 20.55
N GLU A 60 -5.08 -9.16 20.09
CA GLU A 60 -6.12 -9.13 19.08
C GLU A 60 -5.71 -9.87 17.81
N LEU A 61 -6.64 -10.66 17.31
CA LEU A 61 -6.62 -11.19 15.96
C LEU A 61 -7.83 -10.61 15.26
N CYS A 62 -7.72 -10.31 13.97
CA CYS A 62 -8.89 -10.03 13.18
C CYS A 62 -9.68 -11.32 12.91
N ASN A 63 -10.56 -11.66 13.84
CA ASN A 63 -11.38 -12.87 13.81
C ASN A 63 -12.85 -12.59 14.20
N ASN A 64 -13.24 -11.32 14.31
CA ASN A 64 -14.54 -10.86 14.80
C ASN A 64 -14.82 -11.21 16.27
N LEU A 65 -13.77 -11.39 17.06
CA LEU A 65 -13.82 -11.60 18.50
C LEU A 65 -13.04 -10.47 19.19
N ASP A 66 -13.28 -10.34 20.49
CA ASP A 66 -12.56 -9.42 21.38
C ASP A 66 -11.64 -10.33 22.21
N ASP A 67 -10.42 -10.51 21.72
CA ASP A 67 -9.42 -11.47 22.20
C ASP A 67 -8.59 -10.89 23.36
N ASP A 68 -8.40 -9.57 23.37
CA ASP A 68 -7.76 -8.80 24.45
C ASP A 68 -8.76 -8.38 25.54
N CYS A 69 -10.06 -8.58 25.28
CA CYS A 69 -11.15 -8.39 26.21
C CYS A 69 -11.23 -6.94 26.74
N ASP A 70 -10.81 -5.97 25.93
CA ASP A 70 -10.94 -4.55 26.22
C ASP A 70 -12.37 -4.04 25.98
N GLY A 71 -13.20 -4.82 25.27
CA GLY A 71 -14.58 -4.53 24.93
C GLY A 71 -14.79 -3.98 23.52
N ILE A 72 -13.74 -3.93 22.71
CA ILE A 72 -13.76 -3.54 21.30
C ILE A 72 -13.34 -4.76 20.48
N VAL A 73 -14.17 -5.16 19.52
CA VAL A 73 -13.84 -6.29 18.63
C VAL A 73 -12.80 -5.85 17.61
N ASP A 74 -11.76 -6.66 17.43
CA ASP A 74 -10.68 -6.50 16.45
C ASP A 74 -9.98 -5.10 16.53
N ASN A 75 -9.76 -4.55 17.74
CA ASN A 75 -9.06 -3.26 17.90
C ASN A 75 -7.61 -3.35 17.38
N GLY A 76 -7.21 -2.40 16.54
CA GLY A 76 -6.00 -2.49 15.71
C GLY A 76 -6.22 -3.02 14.28
N PHE A 77 -7.42 -3.55 13.98
CA PHE A 77 -7.83 -4.01 12.63
C PHE A 77 -9.07 -3.27 12.12
N GLU A 78 -9.33 -2.05 12.58
CA GLU A 78 -10.56 -1.28 12.29
C GLU A 78 -10.72 -0.91 10.81
N ARG A 79 -9.69 -1.16 10.01
CA ARG A 79 -9.68 -0.92 8.58
C ARG A 79 -10.31 -2.05 7.78
N ASP A 80 -10.68 -3.17 8.37
CA ASP A 80 -11.35 -4.26 7.63
C ASP A 80 -12.55 -3.73 6.80
N GLY A 81 -12.55 -4.04 5.51
CA GLY A 81 -13.53 -3.57 4.54
C GLY A 81 -13.37 -2.12 4.05
N ALA A 82 -12.49 -1.32 4.64
CA ALA A 82 -12.19 0.03 4.17
C ALA A 82 -11.43 0.01 2.83
N LEU A 83 -11.57 1.08 2.03
CA LEU A 83 -10.84 1.20 0.78
C LEU A 83 -9.33 1.34 1.02
N CYS A 84 -8.55 0.69 0.16
CA CYS A 84 -7.10 0.80 0.12
C CYS A 84 -6.62 1.05 -1.31
N GLU A 85 -5.42 1.61 -1.45
CA GLU A 85 -4.73 1.75 -2.73
C GLU A 85 -3.43 0.96 -2.65
N PHE A 86 -2.98 0.41 -3.78
CA PHE A 86 -1.70 -0.26 -3.83
C PHE A 86 -0.57 0.73 -3.47
N ALA A 87 0.31 0.33 -2.55
CA ALA A 87 1.32 1.22 -2.01
C ALA A 87 2.30 1.68 -3.10
N ASN A 88 2.53 2.99 -3.19
CA ASN A 88 3.39 3.65 -4.18
C ASN A 88 2.89 3.59 -5.63
N ALA A 89 1.63 3.20 -5.85
CA ALA A 89 1.07 3.16 -7.18
C ALA A 89 0.82 4.58 -7.72
N LYS A 90 1.54 4.93 -8.79
CA LYS A 90 1.36 6.16 -9.57
C LYS A 90 0.83 5.82 -10.95
N GLY A 91 0.48 6.83 -11.74
CA GLY A 91 0.07 6.61 -13.12
C GLY A 91 -1.08 5.63 -13.30
N VAL A 92 -0.94 4.77 -14.31
CA VAL A 92 -1.92 3.70 -14.60
C VAL A 92 -1.87 2.55 -13.60
N CYS A 93 -0.82 2.49 -12.79
CA CYS A 93 -0.62 1.43 -11.81
C CYS A 93 -1.45 1.65 -10.54
N ARG A 94 -2.04 2.84 -10.38
CA ARG A 94 -2.90 3.19 -9.24
C ARG A 94 -4.20 2.39 -9.26
N THR A 95 -4.20 1.29 -8.51
CA THR A 95 -5.36 0.43 -8.31
C THR A 95 -5.97 0.62 -6.92
N GLN A 96 -7.27 0.35 -6.84
CA GLN A 96 -8.04 0.36 -5.60
C GLN A 96 -8.43 -1.07 -5.21
N GLY A 97 -8.46 -1.31 -3.91
CA GLY A 97 -8.95 -2.53 -3.29
C GLY A 97 -9.63 -2.21 -1.97
N LYS A 98 -9.80 -3.25 -1.16
CA LYS A 98 -10.24 -3.19 0.22
C LYS A 98 -9.20 -3.84 1.12
N TRP A 99 -9.08 -3.27 2.30
CA TRP A 99 -8.44 -3.96 3.41
C TRP A 99 -9.29 -5.18 3.76
N HIS A 100 -8.62 -6.30 3.96
CA HIS A 100 -9.20 -7.51 4.50
C HIS A 100 -8.22 -8.12 5.48
N CYS A 101 -8.72 -8.94 6.38
CA CYS A 101 -7.87 -9.64 7.32
C CYS A 101 -7.12 -10.80 6.66
N SER A 102 -5.85 -10.97 7.03
CA SER A 102 -5.05 -12.10 6.59
C SER A 102 -5.71 -13.40 7.03
N SER A 103 -5.43 -14.48 6.31
CA SER A 103 -6.06 -15.78 6.60
C SER A 103 -5.79 -16.33 8.01
N ASP A 104 -4.72 -15.88 8.66
CA ASP A 104 -4.36 -16.22 10.04
C ASP A 104 -4.88 -15.22 11.08
N GLY A 105 -5.56 -14.15 10.65
CA GLY A 105 -6.09 -13.09 11.50
C GLY A 105 -5.03 -12.16 12.11
N THR A 106 -3.75 -12.31 11.78
CA THR A 106 -2.68 -11.57 12.45
C THR A 106 -2.35 -10.20 11.83
N SER A 107 -2.88 -9.91 10.64
CA SER A 107 -2.61 -8.68 9.90
C SER A 107 -3.81 -8.25 9.04
N SER A 108 -3.80 -7.00 8.58
CA SER A 108 -4.68 -6.55 7.49
C SER A 108 -3.88 -6.43 6.19
N GLU A 109 -4.42 -6.97 5.11
CA GLU A 109 -3.84 -6.95 3.78
C GLU A 109 -4.75 -6.17 2.82
N CYS A 110 -4.16 -5.45 1.88
CA CYS A 110 -4.91 -4.76 0.83
C CYS A 110 -5.04 -5.69 -0.38
N ASP A 111 -6.26 -5.97 -0.83
CA ASP A 111 -6.51 -6.84 -2.00
C ASP A 111 -6.44 -6.08 -3.35
N ALA A 112 -5.92 -4.85 -3.36
CA ALA A 112 -5.80 -4.05 -4.57
C ALA A 112 -5.02 -4.82 -5.65
N PRO A 113 -5.56 -4.93 -6.88
CA PRO A 113 -4.87 -5.63 -7.96
C PRO A 113 -3.47 -5.05 -8.22
N ILE A 114 -2.46 -5.90 -8.27
CA ILE A 114 -1.09 -5.45 -8.56
C ILE A 114 -0.94 -5.29 -10.07
N VAL A 115 -0.71 -4.06 -10.53
CA VAL A 115 -0.24 -3.76 -11.89
C VAL A 115 1.29 -3.76 -11.85
N GLN A 116 1.91 -4.60 -12.67
CA GLN A 116 3.37 -4.67 -12.74
C GLN A 116 3.89 -3.51 -13.60
N PRO A 117 4.91 -2.76 -13.14
CA PRO A 117 5.63 -1.80 -13.96
C PRO A 117 6.02 -2.38 -15.31
N GLN A 118 5.72 -1.66 -16.38
CA GLN A 118 6.13 -1.97 -17.73
C GLN A 118 7.09 -0.89 -18.23
N THR A 119 7.94 -1.21 -19.21
CA THR A 119 8.75 -0.18 -19.87
C THR A 119 7.85 0.90 -20.47
N GLU A 120 8.29 2.15 -20.36
CA GLU A 120 7.57 3.30 -20.91
C GLU A 120 7.27 3.14 -22.40
N SER A 121 6.13 3.72 -22.78
CA SER A 121 5.69 3.83 -24.16
C SER A 121 5.25 5.27 -24.37
N CYS A 122 5.43 5.82 -25.57
CA CYS A 122 4.98 7.18 -25.87
C CYS A 122 3.46 7.19 -26.12
N ASP A 123 2.70 7.02 -25.04
CA ASP A 123 1.23 6.93 -25.04
C ASP A 123 0.57 7.92 -24.06
N GLY A 124 1.38 8.72 -23.34
CA GLY A 124 0.91 9.72 -22.39
C GLY A 124 0.49 9.12 -21.06
N LEU A 125 0.90 7.88 -20.78
CA LEU A 125 0.69 7.16 -19.53
C LEU A 125 2.03 6.89 -18.85
N ASP A 126 2.00 6.79 -17.53
CA ASP A 126 3.11 6.38 -16.67
C ASP A 126 3.01 4.86 -16.48
N ASN A 127 3.65 4.11 -17.38
CA ASN A 127 3.55 2.65 -17.52
C ASN A 127 4.52 1.92 -16.60
N ASP A 128 5.63 2.56 -16.23
CA ASP A 128 6.63 2.04 -15.30
C ASP A 128 6.35 2.41 -13.82
N CYS A 129 5.32 3.22 -13.60
CA CYS A 129 4.81 3.64 -12.31
C CYS A 129 5.79 4.51 -11.50
N ASP A 130 6.79 5.13 -12.12
CA ASP A 130 7.79 5.95 -11.42
C ASP A 130 7.28 7.36 -11.07
N GLY A 131 6.22 7.80 -11.75
CA GLY A 131 5.51 9.06 -11.53
C GLY A 131 5.80 10.16 -12.55
N GLU A 132 6.71 9.93 -13.48
CA GLU A 132 6.88 10.73 -14.69
C GLU A 132 6.08 10.07 -15.84
N ILE A 133 5.91 10.78 -16.94
CA ILE A 133 5.14 10.30 -18.11
C ILE A 133 6.04 10.39 -19.33
N ASP A 134 6.16 9.29 -20.09
CA ASP A 134 6.93 9.20 -21.32
C ASP A 134 8.41 9.68 -21.18
N GLU A 135 9.06 9.42 -20.05
CA GLU A 135 10.41 9.92 -19.73
C GLU A 135 11.56 9.09 -20.33
N GLU A 136 11.32 7.81 -20.61
CA GLU A 136 12.30 6.96 -21.31
C GLU A 136 12.22 7.14 -22.84
N SER A 137 13.38 7.13 -23.51
CA SER A 137 13.42 7.19 -24.97
C SER A 137 12.95 5.87 -25.57
N VAL A 138 11.70 5.85 -26.03
CA VAL A 138 11.15 4.68 -26.71
C VAL A 138 11.83 4.48 -28.07
N PRO A 139 12.08 3.23 -28.52
CA PRO A 139 12.79 2.98 -29.78
C PRO A 139 12.18 3.66 -31.02
N ALA A 140 10.89 3.98 -30.99
CA ALA A 140 10.20 4.73 -32.05
C ALA A 140 10.58 6.22 -32.08
N ALA A 141 10.94 6.80 -30.94
CA ALA A 141 11.27 8.21 -30.74
C ALA A 141 12.73 8.57 -31.08
N GLU A 142 13.51 7.66 -31.68
CA GLU A 142 14.86 7.95 -32.16
C GLU A 142 15.03 7.63 -33.66
N GLN A 143 13.95 7.22 -34.31
CA GLN A 143 13.97 6.84 -35.72
C GLN A 143 13.96 8.08 -36.62
N ALA A 144 14.78 8.05 -37.66
CA ALA A 144 14.76 9.06 -38.71
C ALA A 144 13.38 9.09 -39.38
N CYS A 145 12.91 10.30 -39.66
CA CYS A 145 11.60 10.55 -40.25
C CYS A 145 11.69 11.69 -41.28
N THR A 146 10.63 11.84 -42.06
CA THR A 146 10.53 12.87 -43.10
C THR A 146 9.49 13.89 -42.66
N THR A 147 9.90 15.14 -42.45
CA THR A 147 9.01 16.20 -41.93
C THR A 147 8.06 16.75 -42.99
N GLY A 148 8.35 16.49 -44.28
CA GLY A 148 7.63 17.06 -45.41
C GLY A 148 7.96 18.54 -45.67
N LYS A 149 8.96 19.10 -44.98
CA LYS A 149 9.45 20.46 -45.21
C LYS A 149 10.47 20.50 -46.34
N ALA A 150 10.69 21.69 -46.88
CA ALA A 150 11.63 21.91 -47.97
C ALA A 150 13.09 21.80 -47.49
N GLY A 151 13.99 21.55 -48.44
CA GLY A 151 15.43 21.67 -48.23
C GLY A 151 16.00 20.81 -47.11
N VAL A 152 16.93 21.39 -46.37
CA VAL A 152 17.63 20.72 -45.25
C VAL A 152 16.70 20.37 -44.09
N CYS A 153 15.55 21.05 -43.97
CA CYS A 153 14.55 20.77 -42.92
C CYS A 153 13.75 19.49 -43.17
N ASN A 154 13.85 18.88 -44.35
CA ASN A 154 13.10 17.66 -44.69
C ASN A 154 13.48 16.47 -43.78
N ALA A 155 14.75 16.39 -43.39
CA ALA A 155 15.23 15.37 -42.47
C ALA A 155 14.80 15.69 -41.04
N GLY A 156 14.11 14.75 -40.40
CA GLY A 156 13.73 14.84 -39.00
C GLY A 156 14.07 13.57 -38.22
N THR A 157 13.87 13.65 -36.92
CA THR A 157 13.89 12.52 -36.00
C THR A 157 12.55 12.50 -35.27
N ASN A 158 11.99 11.30 -35.12
CA ASN A 158 10.83 11.11 -34.26
C ASN A 158 11.20 11.55 -32.83
N THR A 159 10.24 12.00 -32.04
CA THR A 159 10.44 12.36 -30.63
C THR A 159 9.10 12.18 -29.93
N CYS A 160 9.11 11.72 -28.68
CA CYS A 160 7.89 11.71 -27.89
C CYS A 160 7.55 13.14 -27.44
N VAL A 161 6.41 13.65 -27.85
CA VAL A 161 5.94 14.98 -27.47
C VAL A 161 4.49 14.87 -27.02
N SER A 162 4.29 14.91 -25.70
CA SER A 162 2.96 14.84 -25.06
C SER A 162 2.19 13.55 -25.43
N GLY A 163 2.79 12.37 -25.20
CA GLY A 163 2.15 11.07 -25.48
C GLY A 163 1.98 10.74 -26.95
N GLN A 164 2.69 11.43 -27.84
CA GLN A 164 2.63 11.18 -29.27
C GLN A 164 4.01 11.25 -29.93
N ILE A 165 4.32 10.23 -30.73
CA ILE A 165 5.49 10.27 -31.60
C ILE A 165 5.27 11.35 -32.67
N ARG A 166 6.13 12.37 -32.65
CA ARG A 166 6.14 13.46 -33.63
C ARG A 166 7.47 13.51 -34.35
N CYS A 167 7.43 13.71 -35.66
CA CYS A 167 8.61 13.96 -36.46
C CYS A 167 9.04 15.42 -36.32
N VAL A 168 10.16 15.66 -35.65
CA VAL A 168 10.73 17.00 -35.45
C VAL A 168 11.93 17.16 -36.37
N GLN A 169 12.04 18.32 -37.03
CA GLN A 169 13.15 18.62 -37.95
C GLN A 169 14.50 18.66 -37.22
N ASN A 170 15.52 18.04 -37.82
CA ASN A 170 16.88 18.01 -37.27
C ASN A 170 17.57 19.37 -37.44
N VAL A 171 17.22 20.10 -38.49
CA VAL A 171 17.74 21.43 -38.82
C VAL A 171 16.58 22.41 -38.81
N GLN A 172 16.74 23.52 -38.10
CA GLN A 172 15.78 24.62 -38.11
C GLN A 172 16.08 25.55 -39.29
N PRO A 173 15.07 26.21 -39.88
CA PRO A 173 15.27 27.24 -40.89
C PRO A 173 16.31 28.28 -40.47
N GLY A 174 17.37 28.42 -41.25
CA GLY A 174 18.42 29.40 -41.06
C GLY A 174 18.44 30.45 -42.17
N PRO A 175 19.39 31.40 -42.16
CA PRO A 175 19.70 32.22 -43.33
C PRO A 175 20.33 31.39 -44.45
N GLU A 176 20.10 31.78 -45.70
CA GLU A 176 20.64 31.09 -46.89
C GLU A 176 22.15 31.24 -47.05
N ILE A 177 22.84 30.11 -47.19
CA ILE A 177 24.29 30.04 -47.34
C ILE A 177 24.68 29.49 -48.72
N CYS A 178 24.01 29.89 -49.81
CA CYS A 178 24.52 29.83 -51.20
C CYS A 178 25.35 28.55 -51.54
N ASN A 179 24.92 27.40 -51.03
CA ASN A 179 25.68 26.14 -50.99
C ASN A 179 25.01 25.05 -51.82
N GLY A 180 23.95 25.40 -52.56
CA GLY A 180 23.13 24.50 -53.35
C GLY A 180 22.07 23.75 -52.55
N TYR A 181 21.87 24.11 -51.28
CA TYR A 181 20.79 23.63 -50.43
C TYR A 181 19.84 24.79 -50.08
N ASP A 182 18.58 24.45 -49.80
CA ASP A 182 17.56 25.38 -49.26
C ASP A 182 17.70 25.36 -47.72
N ASP A 183 18.46 26.31 -47.17
CA ASP A 183 18.85 26.41 -45.75
C ASP A 183 17.76 27.05 -44.88
N ASN A 184 16.90 27.87 -45.47
CA ASN A 184 15.77 28.55 -44.82
C ASN A 184 14.43 27.81 -45.02
N CYS A 185 14.46 26.74 -45.81
CA CYS A 185 13.38 25.79 -46.02
C CYS A 185 12.11 26.42 -46.61
N ASN A 186 12.26 27.32 -47.58
CA ASN A 186 11.15 28.03 -48.22
C ASN A 186 10.78 27.54 -49.64
N ASN A 187 11.33 26.41 -50.10
CA ASN A 187 11.20 25.83 -51.46
C ASN A 187 11.96 26.58 -52.57
N SER A 188 12.86 27.49 -52.22
CA SER A 188 13.79 28.10 -53.16
C SER A 188 15.20 27.69 -52.76
N ILE A 189 16.08 27.51 -53.75
CA ILE A 189 17.48 27.16 -53.51
C ILE A 189 18.30 28.43 -53.72
N ASP A 190 19.13 28.79 -52.74
CA ASP A 190 20.11 29.88 -52.78
C ASP A 190 19.52 31.29 -53.09
N GLU A 191 18.32 31.61 -52.59
CA GLU A 191 17.77 32.96 -52.61
C GLU A 191 18.26 33.82 -51.45
N ASP A 192 18.26 35.15 -51.60
CA ASP A 192 18.58 36.10 -50.51
C ASP A 192 19.86 35.77 -49.69
N CYS A 193 20.87 35.20 -50.35
CA CYS A 193 22.10 34.74 -49.69
C CYS A 193 22.76 35.82 -48.83
N VAL A 194 23.11 35.46 -47.60
CA VAL A 194 23.92 36.33 -46.74
C VAL A 194 25.32 36.47 -47.35
N LYS A 195 25.65 37.70 -47.76
CA LYS A 195 27.01 38.05 -48.20
C LYS A 195 27.97 37.86 -47.01
N GLN A 196 28.93 36.95 -47.16
CA GLN A 196 30.07 36.83 -46.24
C GLN A 196 30.91 38.11 -46.23
#